data_AF-A0A3E2TXL4-F1
#
_entry.id   AF-A0A3E2TXL4-F1
#
_cell.length_a   1.000
_cell.length_b   1.000
_cell.length_c   1.000
_cell.angle_alpha   90.00
_cell.angle_beta   90.00
_cell.angle_gamma   90.00
#
_symmetry.space_group_name_H-M   'P 1'
#
loop_
_entity.id
_entity.type
_entity.pdbx_description
1 polymer ?
#
loop_
_entity_poly.entity_id
_entity_poly.type
_entity_poly.pdbx_seq_one_letter_code
_entity_poly.pdbx_strand_id
1 'polypeptide(L)'
;MVSDIAPQPYTERAIDRKAGYKHHLTKEYLRHLQGSLMDICQREGLYQVDLLSPAAEKITQQEYHAQRRGQLNLDMANMEIMAEGIAPMKTKFETNKEKIRNAINDIAERAKSFEEFQRLLKAEYGIQVKDHRGRFSYLTSDRQKYISARKLGSHYGREYLLQLFEENALAAEQNQAQWAQDDPITILFIKSDLRLVVDLQNCIKAQQSRAYAQKVKISNLQQMAKTVAYIQEHGYDTQKKLQDTTDTIQSKMAKARSDAKLTEAKLKKVNEQIHYLGQYLSTKSVYADFLKSTNKKDFRQNHADEIAEYEEALQFLKQNSPDGKLPTMKDLRSEKELLVQQKSAQYETYQYFRDYHRELQTVCENVNHILDASQTKQQEQKKSHQSEHSI
;
A
#
# COMPACT_ATOMS: atom_id res chain seq x y z
N MET A 1 -4.03 -49.24 -48.87
CA MET A 1 -2.68 -48.72 -49.21
C MET A 1 -2.48 -47.45 -48.43
N VAL A 2 -1.34 -47.27 -47.76
CA VAL A 2 -1.03 -45.98 -47.13
C VAL A 2 -0.67 -45.02 -48.26
N SER A 3 -1.42 -43.93 -48.39
CA SER A 3 -1.21 -42.91 -49.42
C SER A 3 -0.27 -41.81 -48.93
N ASP A 4 0.45 -41.19 -49.86
CA ASP A 4 1.23 -39.97 -49.58
C ASP A 4 0.31 -38.87 -49.06
N ILE A 5 0.83 -38.00 -48.19
CA ILE A 5 0.09 -36.88 -47.60
C ILE A 5 0.23 -35.62 -48.46
N ALA A 6 -0.80 -34.77 -48.46
CA ALA A 6 -0.74 -33.48 -49.14
C ALA A 6 0.34 -32.56 -48.52
N PRO A 7 0.97 -31.66 -49.29
CA PRO A 7 1.93 -30.71 -48.76
C PRO A 7 1.32 -29.84 -47.65
N GLN A 8 2.00 -29.75 -46.52
CA GLN A 8 1.60 -28.92 -45.39
C GLN A 8 2.59 -27.79 -45.17
N PRO A 9 2.21 -26.70 -44.48
CA PRO A 9 3.11 -25.57 -44.19
C PRO A 9 4.40 -25.96 -43.46
N TYR A 10 4.39 -27.08 -42.74
CA TYR A 10 5.54 -27.61 -41.99
C TYR A 10 6.35 -28.69 -42.75
N THR A 11 5.97 -29.03 -43.99
CA THR A 11 6.70 -30.00 -44.82
C THR A 11 7.80 -29.30 -45.62
N GLU A 12 9.07 -29.57 -45.28
CA GLU A 12 10.22 -28.93 -45.95
C GLU A 12 10.71 -29.74 -47.16
N ARG A 13 10.61 -31.08 -47.11
CA ARG A 13 11.16 -31.96 -48.15
C ARG A 13 10.07 -32.82 -48.79
N ALA A 14 10.26 -33.17 -50.06
CA ALA A 14 9.34 -34.06 -50.78
C ALA A 14 9.28 -35.49 -50.21
N ILE A 15 10.26 -35.91 -49.39
CA ILE A 15 10.25 -37.21 -48.70
C ILE A 15 9.38 -37.21 -47.44
N ASP A 16 9.15 -36.04 -46.83
CA ASP A 16 8.35 -35.91 -45.59
C ASP A 16 6.88 -36.27 -45.78
N ARG A 17 6.44 -36.28 -47.04
CA ARG A 17 5.07 -36.60 -47.46
C ARG A 17 4.88 -38.03 -47.98
N LYS A 18 5.95 -38.83 -48.09
CA LYS A 18 5.89 -40.17 -48.68
C LYS A 18 5.46 -41.21 -47.65
N ALA A 19 4.48 -42.03 -48.01
CA ALA A 19 4.01 -43.14 -47.21
C ALA A 19 5.17 -44.11 -46.89
N GLY A 20 5.28 -44.52 -45.62
CA GLY A 20 6.34 -45.41 -45.13
C GLY A 20 7.65 -44.71 -44.76
N TYR A 21 7.78 -43.40 -44.98
CA TYR A 21 8.97 -42.63 -44.58
C TYR A 21 8.71 -41.83 -43.30
N LYS A 22 9.76 -41.63 -42.50
CA LYS A 22 9.72 -40.78 -41.31
C LYS A 22 9.76 -39.31 -41.72
N HIS A 23 8.87 -38.50 -41.14
CA HIS A 23 8.94 -37.05 -41.29
C HIS A 23 10.15 -36.51 -40.54
N HIS A 24 10.88 -35.57 -41.14
CA HIS A 24 11.99 -34.92 -40.46
C HIS A 24 11.48 -34.01 -39.33
N LEU A 25 12.14 -34.04 -38.17
CA LEU A 25 11.79 -33.17 -37.05
C LEU A 25 12.35 -31.77 -37.26
N THR A 26 11.62 -30.96 -38.04
CA THR A 26 11.91 -29.54 -38.24
C THR A 26 11.28 -28.71 -37.12
N LYS A 27 11.67 -27.43 -36.99
CA LYS A 27 11.08 -26.54 -35.99
C LYS A 27 9.60 -26.31 -36.23
N GLU A 28 9.21 -26.13 -37.50
CA GLU A 28 7.81 -25.93 -37.88
C GLU A 28 6.98 -27.20 -37.67
N TYR A 29 7.56 -28.38 -37.96
CA TYR A 29 6.88 -29.64 -37.68
C TYR A 29 6.72 -29.90 -36.18
N LEU A 30 7.74 -29.60 -35.37
CA LEU A 30 7.64 -29.70 -33.92
C LEU A 30 6.55 -28.77 -33.36
N ARG A 31 6.49 -27.51 -33.83
CA ARG A 31 5.40 -26.58 -33.44
C ARG A 31 4.04 -27.14 -33.85
N HIS A 32 3.90 -27.68 -35.05
CA HIS A 32 2.66 -28.31 -35.47
C HIS A 32 2.26 -29.48 -34.54
N LEU A 33 3.20 -30.34 -34.18
CA LEU A 33 2.93 -31.45 -33.24
C LEU A 33 2.52 -30.94 -31.85
N GLN A 34 3.17 -29.87 -31.36
CA GLN A 34 2.82 -29.24 -30.09
C GLN A 34 1.41 -28.65 -30.12
N GLY A 35 1.04 -27.94 -31.20
CA GLY A 35 -0.30 -27.40 -31.39
C GLY A 35 -1.36 -28.49 -31.50
N SER A 36 -1.11 -29.53 -32.31
CA SER A 36 -2.03 -30.67 -32.42
C SER A 36 -2.23 -31.40 -31.09
N LEU A 37 -1.19 -31.54 -30.28
CA LEU A 37 -1.30 -32.09 -28.92
C LEU A 37 -2.16 -31.20 -28.02
N MET A 38 -1.96 -29.88 -28.08
CA MET A 38 -2.78 -28.90 -27.36
C MET A 38 -4.26 -29.03 -27.72
N ASP A 39 -4.57 -29.13 -29.02
CA ASP A 39 -5.95 -29.26 -29.51
C ASP A 39 -6.61 -30.56 -29.04
N ILE A 40 -5.86 -31.68 -29.03
CA ILE A 40 -6.34 -32.96 -28.52
C ILE A 40 -6.67 -32.84 -27.04
N CYS A 41 -5.75 -32.34 -26.23
CA CYS A 41 -5.98 -32.19 -24.79
C CYS A 41 -7.17 -31.27 -24.48
N GLN A 42 -7.34 -30.17 -25.21
CA GLN A 42 -8.52 -29.31 -25.06
C GLN A 42 -9.81 -30.04 -25.43
N ARG A 43 -9.82 -30.79 -26.55
CA ARG A 43 -10.97 -31.60 -26.97
C ARG A 43 -11.35 -32.65 -25.92
N GLU A 44 -10.37 -33.28 -25.29
CA GLU A 44 -10.58 -34.29 -24.25
C GLU A 44 -10.80 -33.69 -22.84
N GLY A 45 -10.86 -32.35 -22.71
CA GLY A 45 -11.07 -31.68 -21.43
C GLY A 45 -9.92 -31.81 -20.43
N LEU A 46 -8.69 -32.06 -20.92
CA LEU A 46 -7.49 -32.19 -20.10
C LEU A 46 -6.84 -30.83 -19.81
N TYR A 47 -6.11 -30.75 -18.70
CA TYR A 47 -5.30 -29.57 -18.38
C TYR A 47 -4.26 -29.34 -19.47
N GLN A 48 -4.32 -28.17 -20.12
CA GLN A 48 -3.41 -27.83 -21.20
C GLN A 48 -2.43 -26.73 -20.79
N VAL A 49 -1.13 -27.01 -20.97
CA VAL A 49 -0.05 -26.03 -20.85
C VAL A 49 0.27 -25.47 -22.23
N ASP A 50 0.54 -24.18 -22.35
CA ASP A 50 1.01 -23.62 -23.62
C ASP A 50 2.41 -24.15 -23.96
N LEU A 51 2.50 -24.89 -25.08
CA LEU A 51 3.73 -25.50 -25.56
C LEU A 51 4.43 -24.67 -26.65
N LEU A 52 3.73 -23.69 -27.22
CA LEU A 52 4.19 -22.89 -28.35
C LEU A 52 4.87 -21.61 -27.90
N SER A 53 4.37 -20.99 -26.83
CA SER A 53 4.97 -19.78 -26.27
C SER A 53 6.21 -20.11 -25.42
N PRO A 54 7.22 -19.21 -25.38
CA PRO A 54 8.32 -19.35 -24.46
C PRO A 54 7.84 -19.31 -23.00
N ALA A 55 8.32 -20.25 -22.17
CA ALA A 55 7.96 -20.32 -20.76
C ALA A 55 8.24 -19.00 -20.01
N ALA A 56 7.26 -18.55 -19.23
CA ALA A 56 7.32 -17.39 -18.35
C ALA A 56 8.56 -17.43 -17.46
N GLU A 57 8.69 -18.53 -16.72
CA GLU A 57 9.90 -18.93 -16.01
C GLU A 57 10.50 -20.17 -16.65
N LYS A 58 11.76 -20.07 -17.06
CA LYS A 58 12.46 -21.16 -17.73
C LYS A 58 13.34 -21.91 -16.76
N ILE A 59 12.85 -23.04 -16.25
CA ILE A 59 13.62 -23.97 -15.43
C ILE A 59 14.15 -25.10 -16.33
N THR A 60 15.47 -25.19 -16.46
CA THR A 60 16.10 -26.30 -17.21
C THR A 60 16.14 -27.57 -16.37
N GLN A 61 16.16 -28.75 -17.00
CA GLN A 61 16.28 -30.03 -16.28
C GLN A 61 17.52 -30.07 -15.36
N GLN A 62 18.65 -29.53 -15.81
CA GLN A 62 19.87 -29.41 -14.99
C GLN A 62 19.64 -28.56 -13.73
N GLU A 63 18.90 -27.47 -13.87
CA GLU A 63 18.58 -26.56 -12.78
C GLU A 63 17.59 -27.19 -11.79
N TYR A 64 16.57 -27.88 -12.30
CA TYR A 64 15.64 -28.67 -11.48
C TYR A 64 16.38 -29.69 -10.60
N HIS A 65 17.29 -30.48 -11.18
CA HIS A 65 18.09 -31.42 -10.40
C HIS A 65 19.10 -30.75 -9.47
N ALA A 66 19.66 -29.59 -9.85
CA ALA A 66 20.52 -28.81 -8.97
C ALA A 66 19.75 -28.28 -7.74
N GLN A 67 18.53 -27.79 -7.94
CA GLN A 67 17.67 -27.34 -6.85
C GLN A 67 17.33 -28.48 -5.91
N ARG A 68 16.90 -29.63 -6.43
CA ARG A 68 16.57 -30.80 -5.59
C ARG A 68 17.76 -31.30 -4.77
N ARG A 69 18.94 -31.43 -5.38
CA ARG A 69 20.15 -31.85 -4.65
C ARG A 69 20.57 -30.81 -3.62
N GLY A 70 20.51 -29.53 -3.97
CA GLY A 70 20.84 -28.44 -3.05
C GLY A 70 19.88 -28.38 -1.86
N GLN A 71 18.58 -28.59 -2.10
CA GLN A 71 17.57 -28.64 -1.04
C GLN A 71 17.81 -29.82 -0.10
N LEU A 72 18.05 -31.02 -0.63
CA LEU A 72 18.36 -32.19 0.19
C LEU A 72 19.58 -31.95 1.09
N ASN A 73 20.66 -31.38 0.55
CA ASN A 73 21.86 -31.06 1.33
C ASN A 73 21.58 -29.98 2.39
N LEU A 74 20.76 -28.98 2.08
CA LEU A 74 20.37 -27.93 3.02
C LEU A 74 19.50 -28.50 4.15
N ASP A 75 18.55 -29.37 3.84
CA ASP A 75 17.67 -30.00 4.81
C ASP A 75 18.46 -30.89 5.77
N MET A 76 19.45 -31.63 5.26
CA MET A 76 20.38 -32.40 6.10
C MET A 76 21.16 -31.50 7.06
N ALA A 77 21.78 -30.42 6.57
CA ALA A 77 22.51 -29.48 7.42
C ALA A 77 21.59 -28.80 8.46
N ASN A 78 20.37 -28.43 8.05
CA ASN A 78 19.40 -27.83 8.94
C ASN A 78 18.91 -28.80 10.02
N MET A 79 18.82 -30.09 9.71
CA MET A 79 18.49 -31.13 10.69
C MET A 79 19.56 -31.23 11.78
N GLU A 80 20.84 -31.13 11.41
CA GLU A 80 21.96 -31.10 12.36
C GLU A 80 21.91 -29.84 13.24
N ILE A 81 21.72 -28.66 12.64
CA ILE A 81 21.59 -27.38 13.37
C ILE A 81 20.41 -27.41 14.35
N MET A 82 19.27 -27.98 13.94
CA MET A 82 18.10 -28.15 14.81
C MET A 82 18.35 -29.15 15.94
N ALA A 83 19.13 -30.21 15.71
CA ALA A 83 19.52 -31.16 16.75
C ALA A 83 20.40 -30.49 17.84
N GLU A 84 21.16 -29.46 17.47
CA GLU A 84 21.93 -28.60 18.39
C GLU A 84 21.07 -27.53 19.08
N GLY A 85 19.75 -27.51 18.85
CA GLY A 85 18.81 -26.56 19.46
C GLY A 85 18.85 -25.16 18.84
N ILE A 86 19.50 -24.99 17.68
CA ILE A 86 19.61 -23.72 16.97
C ILE A 86 18.57 -23.69 15.83
N ALA A 87 17.91 -22.54 15.62
CA ALA A 87 16.98 -22.38 14.51
C ALA A 87 17.74 -22.10 13.19
N PRO A 88 17.48 -22.86 12.10
CA PRO A 88 18.15 -22.64 10.82
C PRO A 88 17.82 -21.27 10.20
N MET A 89 18.84 -20.54 9.75
CA MET A 89 18.66 -19.24 9.09
C MET A 89 18.02 -19.34 7.71
N LYS A 90 18.23 -20.43 6.98
CA LYS A 90 17.71 -20.63 5.61
C LYS A 90 17.14 -22.02 5.46
N THR A 91 15.87 -22.10 5.10
CA THR A 91 15.14 -23.36 4.94
C THR A 91 14.91 -23.75 3.48
N LYS A 92 15.05 -22.79 2.55
CA LYS A 92 14.86 -23.02 1.11
C LYS A 92 16.17 -22.81 0.35
N PHE A 93 16.53 -23.78 -0.47
CA PHE A 93 17.66 -23.69 -1.38
C PHE A 93 17.26 -22.97 -2.66
N GLU A 94 18.03 -21.95 -3.02
CA GLU A 94 17.83 -21.17 -4.25
C GLU A 94 19.03 -21.33 -5.18
N THR A 95 18.75 -21.68 -6.43
CA THR A 95 19.80 -21.70 -7.46
C THR A 95 20.24 -20.28 -7.81
N ASN A 96 21.43 -20.10 -8.38
CA ASN A 96 21.90 -18.76 -8.77
C ASN A 96 20.96 -18.09 -9.80
N LYS A 97 20.30 -18.86 -10.67
CA LYS A 97 19.31 -18.31 -11.59
C LYS A 97 18.03 -17.93 -10.87
N GLU A 98 17.60 -18.72 -9.89
CA GLU A 98 16.44 -18.42 -9.05
C GLU A 98 16.63 -17.12 -8.28
N LYS A 99 17.81 -16.92 -7.68
CA LYS A 99 18.16 -15.66 -7.03
C LYS A 99 18.04 -14.45 -7.97
N ILE A 100 18.45 -14.61 -9.23
CA ILE A 100 18.32 -13.56 -10.23
C ILE A 100 16.84 -13.34 -10.57
N ARG A 101 16.04 -14.39 -10.74
CA ARG A 101 14.60 -14.26 -11.00
C ARG A 101 13.89 -13.53 -9.87
N ASN A 102 14.15 -13.92 -8.62
CA ASN A 102 13.56 -13.29 -7.44
C ASN A 102 13.94 -11.81 -7.34
N ALA A 103 15.22 -11.49 -7.54
CA ALA A 103 15.68 -10.10 -7.54
C ALA A 103 15.07 -9.28 -8.69
N ILE A 104 14.90 -9.87 -9.87
CA ILE A 104 14.25 -9.17 -10.99
C ILE A 104 12.77 -8.93 -10.66
N ASN A 105 12.04 -9.94 -10.17
CA ASN A 105 10.62 -9.80 -9.82
C ASN A 105 10.42 -8.69 -8.78
N ASP A 106 11.17 -8.72 -7.68
CA ASP A 106 11.08 -7.71 -6.61
C ASP A 106 11.30 -6.27 -7.10
N ILE A 107 12.34 -6.05 -7.91
CA ILE A 107 12.63 -4.70 -8.42
C ILE A 107 11.64 -4.33 -9.55
N ALA A 108 11.25 -5.28 -10.39
CA ALA A 108 10.39 -5.02 -11.54
C ALA A 108 8.95 -4.70 -11.13
N GLU A 109 8.48 -5.17 -9.97
CA GLU A 109 7.17 -4.80 -9.41
C GLU A 109 7.04 -3.30 -9.09
N ARG A 110 8.15 -2.60 -8.88
CA ARG A 110 8.13 -1.18 -8.45
C ARG A 110 8.89 -0.21 -9.34
N ALA A 111 9.75 -0.72 -10.23
CA ALA A 111 10.48 0.13 -11.17
C ALA A 111 9.54 0.68 -12.25
N LYS A 112 9.69 1.97 -12.57
CA LYS A 112 8.88 2.68 -13.57
C LYS A 112 9.64 2.97 -14.86
N SER A 113 10.94 2.69 -14.87
CA SER A 113 11.81 2.86 -16.03
C SER A 113 12.96 1.86 -15.99
N PHE A 114 13.61 1.67 -17.14
CA PHE A 114 14.78 0.80 -17.23
C PHE A 114 15.97 1.33 -16.41
N GLU A 115 16.17 2.64 -16.38
CA GLU A 115 17.23 3.30 -15.63
C GLU A 115 17.04 3.10 -14.12
N GLU A 116 15.80 3.23 -13.64
CA GLU A 116 15.44 2.99 -12.25
C GLU A 116 15.63 1.52 -11.89
N PHE A 117 15.13 0.61 -12.72
CA PHE A 117 15.32 -0.83 -12.57
C PHE A 117 16.81 -1.19 -12.47
N GLN A 118 17.64 -0.66 -13.38
CA GLN A 118 19.09 -0.90 -13.39
C GLN A 118 19.78 -0.39 -12.12
N ARG A 119 19.39 0.81 -11.64
CA ARG A 119 19.95 1.41 -10.43
C ARG A 119 19.59 0.59 -9.19
N LEU A 120 18.31 0.25 -9.03
CA LEU A 120 17.80 -0.48 -7.87
C LEU A 120 18.33 -1.92 -7.82
N LEU A 121 18.29 -2.63 -8.96
CA LEU A 121 18.78 -3.99 -9.06
C LEU A 121 20.29 -4.10 -8.74
N LYS A 122 21.07 -3.08 -9.10
CA LYS A 122 22.48 -2.98 -8.73
C LYS A 122 22.67 -2.62 -7.25
N ALA A 123 21.88 -1.68 -6.72
CA ALA A 123 22.03 -1.20 -5.35
C ALA A 123 21.65 -2.24 -4.31
N GLU A 124 20.55 -2.96 -4.51
CA GLU A 124 19.97 -3.85 -3.50
C GLU A 124 20.45 -5.29 -3.63
N TYR A 125 20.61 -5.77 -4.87
CA TYR A 125 20.98 -7.16 -5.14
C TYR A 125 22.40 -7.30 -5.72
N GLY A 126 23.09 -6.20 -6.01
CA GLY A 126 24.43 -6.25 -6.63
C GLY A 126 24.42 -6.87 -8.04
N ILE A 127 23.28 -6.79 -8.74
CA ILE A 127 23.09 -7.37 -10.08
C ILE A 127 23.09 -6.24 -11.12
N GLN A 128 24.00 -6.33 -12.09
CA GLN A 128 24.05 -5.39 -13.20
C GLN A 128 23.22 -5.91 -14.37
N VAL A 129 22.28 -5.11 -14.87
CA VAL A 129 21.58 -5.37 -16.13
C VAL A 129 22.16 -4.49 -17.23
N LYS A 130 22.20 -5.02 -18.46
CA LYS A 130 22.46 -4.23 -19.66
C LYS A 130 21.47 -4.58 -20.76
N ASP A 131 21.07 -3.58 -21.54
CA ASP A 131 20.42 -3.78 -22.83
C ASP A 131 21.48 -3.79 -23.93
N HIS A 132 21.55 -4.88 -24.68
CA HIS A 132 22.42 -4.95 -25.85
C HIS A 132 21.75 -5.73 -26.98
N ARG A 133 21.61 -5.09 -28.15
CA ARG A 133 20.94 -5.65 -29.33
C ARG A 133 19.50 -6.09 -29.03
N GLY A 134 18.77 -5.27 -28.28
CA GLY A 134 17.37 -5.52 -27.91
C GLY A 134 17.19 -6.68 -26.95
N ARG A 135 18.17 -6.92 -26.06
CA ARG A 135 18.16 -8.06 -25.14
C ARG A 135 18.77 -7.69 -23.81
N PHE A 136 18.02 -7.96 -22.75
CA PHE A 136 18.55 -7.84 -21.39
C PHE A 136 19.45 -9.01 -21.04
N SER A 137 20.53 -8.69 -20.35
CA SER A 137 21.46 -9.65 -19.77
C SER A 137 21.89 -9.19 -18.38
N TYR A 138 22.01 -10.14 -17.46
CA TYR A 138 22.23 -9.90 -16.03
C TYR A 138 23.58 -10.44 -15.57
N LEU A 139 24.31 -9.67 -14.78
CA LEU A 139 25.59 -10.05 -14.19
C LEU A 139 25.50 -9.92 -12.68
N THR A 140 25.64 -11.04 -11.98
CA THR A 140 25.73 -11.11 -10.54
C THR A 140 27.18 -10.93 -10.08
N SER A 141 27.38 -10.48 -8.85
CA SER A 141 28.72 -10.25 -8.27
C SER A 141 29.58 -11.51 -8.16
N ASP A 142 28.97 -12.70 -8.09
CA ASP A 142 29.64 -14.01 -8.04
C ASP A 142 30.05 -14.56 -9.41
N ARG A 143 29.75 -13.85 -10.51
CA ARG A 143 29.97 -14.33 -11.89
C ARG A 143 30.80 -13.37 -12.71
N GLN A 144 31.61 -13.95 -13.60
CA GLN A 144 32.42 -13.21 -14.58
C GLN A 144 31.68 -12.96 -15.91
N LYS A 145 30.56 -13.67 -16.15
CA LYS A 145 29.83 -13.63 -17.43
C LYS A 145 28.34 -13.38 -17.22
N TYR A 146 27.80 -12.52 -18.08
CA TYR A 146 26.38 -12.21 -18.14
C TYR A 146 25.53 -13.44 -18.48
N ILE A 147 24.35 -13.52 -17.86
CA ILE A 147 23.29 -14.47 -18.17
C ILE A 147 22.22 -13.74 -18.99
N SER A 148 21.95 -14.23 -20.19
CA SER A 148 20.87 -13.68 -21.02
C SER A 148 19.50 -13.97 -20.39
N ALA A 149 18.60 -12.98 -20.44
CA ALA A 149 17.20 -13.12 -20.05
C ALA A 149 16.50 -14.38 -20.58
N ARG A 150 16.80 -14.79 -21.82
CA ARG A 150 16.25 -16.02 -22.44
C ARG A 150 16.55 -17.30 -21.66
N LYS A 151 17.57 -17.31 -20.81
CA LYS A 151 17.91 -18.44 -19.93
C LYS A 151 17.10 -18.45 -18.63
N LEU A 152 16.48 -17.33 -18.28
CA LEU A 152 15.67 -17.15 -17.07
C LEU A 152 14.18 -17.34 -17.37
N GLY A 153 13.71 -16.90 -18.55
CA GLY A 153 12.30 -17.00 -18.95
C GLY A 153 11.86 -15.77 -19.77
N SER A 154 10.66 -15.80 -20.34
CA SER A 154 10.12 -14.68 -21.11
C SER A 154 9.81 -13.46 -20.22
N HIS A 155 9.44 -13.67 -18.95
CA HIS A 155 9.14 -12.59 -17.99
C HIS A 155 10.37 -11.80 -17.52
N TYR A 156 11.57 -12.27 -17.87
CA TYR A 156 12.82 -11.57 -17.55
C TYR A 156 13.42 -10.88 -18.78
N GLY A 157 12.68 -10.92 -19.90
CA GLY A 157 13.05 -10.33 -21.17
C GLY A 157 12.76 -8.84 -21.24
N ARG A 158 13.36 -8.19 -22.23
CA ARG A 158 13.22 -6.75 -22.47
C ARG A 158 11.77 -6.33 -22.67
N GLU A 159 11.04 -7.01 -23.55
CA GLU A 159 9.66 -6.63 -23.92
C GLU A 159 8.73 -6.67 -22.71
N TYR A 160 8.71 -7.80 -21.99
CA TYR A 160 7.88 -7.95 -20.78
C TYR A 160 8.23 -6.92 -19.71
N LEU A 161 9.52 -6.73 -19.42
CA LEU A 161 9.93 -5.82 -18.36
C LEU A 161 9.67 -4.35 -18.71
N LEU A 162 9.86 -3.94 -19.96
CA LEU A 162 9.51 -2.58 -20.38
C LEU A 162 8.01 -2.33 -20.29
N GLN A 163 7.19 -3.30 -20.72
CA GLN A 163 5.74 -3.21 -20.58
C GLN A 163 5.35 -3.09 -19.10
N LEU A 164 5.95 -3.91 -18.22
CA LEU A 164 5.70 -3.84 -16.78
C LEU A 164 6.10 -2.48 -16.19
N PHE A 165 7.21 -1.89 -16.63
CA PHE A 165 7.63 -0.56 -16.19
C PHE A 165 6.66 0.53 -16.65
N GLU A 166 6.15 0.43 -17.89
CA GLU A 166 5.10 1.32 -18.39
C GLU A 166 3.82 1.18 -17.58
N GLU A 167 3.39 -0.04 -17.28
CA GLU A 167 2.24 -0.32 -16.42
C GLU A 167 2.43 0.26 -15.00
N ASN A 168 3.62 0.12 -14.42
CA ASN A 168 3.96 0.71 -13.12
C ASN A 168 3.99 2.25 -13.15
N ALA A 169 4.48 2.83 -14.25
CA ALA A 169 4.48 4.28 -14.44
C ALA A 169 3.04 4.80 -14.53
N LEU A 170 2.19 4.14 -15.34
CA LEU A 170 0.76 4.45 -15.46
C LEU A 170 0.02 4.25 -14.13
N ALA A 171 0.28 3.16 -13.40
CA ALA A 171 -0.32 2.92 -12.09
C ALA A 171 0.14 3.98 -11.07
N ALA A 172 1.39 4.43 -11.13
CA ALA A 172 1.88 5.51 -10.29
C ALA A 172 1.24 6.85 -10.66
N GLU A 173 1.07 7.15 -11.95
CA GLU A 173 0.35 8.32 -12.44
C GLU A 173 -1.14 8.25 -12.08
N GLN A 174 -1.76 7.07 -12.11
CA GLN A 174 -3.16 6.87 -11.73
C GLN A 174 -3.37 6.92 -10.22
N ASN A 175 -2.44 6.41 -9.40
CA ASN A 175 -2.48 6.59 -7.95
C ASN A 175 -2.22 8.05 -7.60
N GLN A 176 -1.25 8.68 -8.25
CA GLN A 176 -0.98 10.12 -8.12
C GLN A 176 -2.16 10.94 -8.62
N ALA A 177 -2.87 10.52 -9.67
CA ALA A 177 -4.08 11.13 -10.19
C ALA A 177 -5.30 10.81 -9.32
N GLN A 178 -5.42 9.64 -8.68
CA GLN A 178 -6.47 9.38 -7.70
C GLN A 178 -6.28 10.22 -6.43
N TRP A 179 -5.04 10.60 -6.12
CA TRP A 179 -4.73 11.55 -5.05
C TRP A 179 -4.72 13.01 -5.53
N ALA A 180 -4.59 13.28 -6.85
CA ALA A 180 -4.60 14.61 -7.46
C ALA A 180 -5.95 15.01 -8.09
N GLN A 181 -6.87 14.06 -8.31
CA GLN A 181 -8.27 14.30 -8.68
C GLN A 181 -9.06 14.91 -7.53
N ASP A 182 -8.43 15.01 -6.36
CA ASP A 182 -8.92 15.66 -5.15
C ASP A 182 -7.91 16.74 -4.71
N ASP A 183 -7.63 17.69 -5.61
CA ASP A 183 -6.73 18.86 -5.49
C ASP A 183 -5.22 18.58 -5.40
N PRO A 184 -4.39 19.07 -6.35
CA PRO A 184 -2.92 18.97 -6.31
C PRO A 184 -2.27 19.67 -5.11
N ILE A 185 -3.02 20.48 -4.35
CA ILE A 185 -2.55 21.15 -3.13
C ILE A 185 -2.46 20.17 -1.94
N THR A 186 -3.09 19.00 -2.01
CA THR A 186 -3.12 18.05 -0.88
C THR A 186 -1.94 17.07 -0.82
N ILE A 187 -1.04 17.04 -1.81
CA ILE A 187 0.05 16.05 -1.86
C ILE A 187 1.23 16.41 -0.93
N LEU A 188 1.44 17.69 -0.59
CA LEU A 188 2.42 18.13 0.41
C LEU A 188 1.94 19.39 1.15
N PHE A 189 1.07 19.24 2.16
CA PHE A 189 0.87 20.32 3.13
C PHE A 189 2.11 20.42 4.04
N ILE A 190 2.90 21.47 3.84
CA ILE A 190 3.97 21.88 4.75
C ILE A 190 3.41 23.03 5.58
N LYS A 191 3.32 22.83 6.90
CA LYS A 191 2.78 23.82 7.82
C LYS A 191 3.61 25.12 7.78
N SER A 192 2.96 26.25 7.53
CA SER A 192 3.64 27.56 7.56
C SER A 192 3.67 28.18 8.97
N ASP A 193 4.59 29.12 9.18
CA ASP A 193 4.66 29.95 10.38
C ASP A 193 3.66 31.13 10.38
N LEU A 194 2.58 31.01 9.61
CA LEU A 194 1.54 32.03 9.52
C LEU A 194 0.79 32.17 10.84
N ARG A 195 0.55 33.41 11.25
CA ARG A 195 -0.23 33.75 12.45
C ARG A 195 -1.32 34.74 12.10
N LEU A 196 -2.37 34.71 12.91
CA LEU A 196 -3.48 35.65 12.78
C LEU A 196 -3.01 37.09 13.00
N VAL A 197 -3.40 37.98 12.08
CA VAL A 197 -3.22 39.43 12.16
C VAL A 197 -4.06 39.95 13.33
N VAL A 198 -3.44 40.71 14.23
CA VAL A 198 -4.13 41.20 15.44
C VAL A 198 -4.99 42.41 15.08
N ASP A 199 -6.28 42.38 15.42
CA ASP A 199 -7.12 43.57 15.34
C ASP A 199 -6.63 44.64 16.32
N LEU A 200 -6.05 45.70 15.75
CA LEU A 200 -5.44 46.79 16.50
C LEU A 200 -6.49 47.67 17.20
N GLN A 201 -7.69 47.76 16.64
CA GLN A 201 -8.75 48.65 17.11
C GLN A 201 -9.36 48.13 18.41
N ASN A 202 -9.50 46.81 18.53
CA ASN A 202 -10.06 46.15 19.71
C ASN A 202 -9.00 45.64 20.72
N CYS A 203 -7.71 45.85 20.45
CA CYS A 203 -6.64 45.41 21.34
C CYS A 203 -6.39 46.43 22.47
N ILE A 204 -6.90 46.14 23.68
CA ILE A 204 -6.74 46.98 24.90
C ILE A 204 -5.28 47.37 25.15
N LYS A 205 -4.33 46.42 25.01
CA LYS A 205 -2.89 46.68 25.20
C LYS A 205 -2.31 47.64 24.16
N ALA A 206 -2.82 47.60 22.93
CA ALA A 206 -2.42 48.53 21.87
C ALA A 206 -3.03 49.93 22.07
N GLN A 207 -4.23 50.02 22.64
CA GLN A 207 -4.83 51.31 23.02
C GLN A 207 -4.04 51.99 24.16
N GLN A 208 -3.57 51.20 25.14
CA GLN A 208 -2.89 51.71 26.34
C GLN A 208 -1.40 52.03 26.12
N SER A 209 -0.74 51.41 25.14
CA SER A 209 0.70 51.60 24.90
C SER A 209 1.03 51.83 23.44
N ARG A 210 1.53 53.03 23.15
CA ARG A 210 1.98 53.42 21.81
C ARG A 210 3.13 52.54 21.28
N ALA A 211 4.07 52.18 22.16
CA ALA A 211 5.19 51.31 21.79
C ALA A 211 4.71 49.90 21.43
N TYR A 212 3.77 49.35 22.20
CA TYR A 212 3.14 48.06 21.89
C TYR A 212 2.32 48.12 20.61
N ALA A 213 1.52 49.16 20.41
CA ALA A 213 0.76 49.38 19.18
C ALA A 213 1.66 49.39 17.94
N GLN A 214 2.80 50.09 18.00
CA GLN A 214 3.76 50.15 16.90
C GLN A 214 4.37 48.78 16.61
N LYS A 215 4.74 48.01 17.66
CA LYS A 215 5.25 46.65 17.51
C LYS A 215 4.22 45.74 16.83
N VAL A 216 2.95 45.81 17.25
CA VAL A 216 1.87 45.01 16.66
C VAL A 216 1.60 45.42 15.21
N LYS A 217 1.64 46.73 14.88
CA LYS A 217 1.54 47.20 13.47
C LYS A 217 2.61 46.59 12.57
N ILE A 218 3.86 46.60 13.00
CA ILE A 218 4.97 46.02 12.24
C ILE A 218 4.76 44.51 12.07
N SER A 219 4.41 43.81 13.15
CA SER A 219 4.12 42.37 13.11
C SER A 219 2.96 42.04 12.18
N ASN A 220 1.88 42.82 12.21
CA ASN A 220 0.73 42.64 11.35
C ASN A 220 1.10 42.83 9.88
N LEU A 221 1.86 43.87 9.53
CA LEU A 221 2.35 44.08 8.16
C LEU A 221 3.19 42.90 7.67
N GLN A 222 4.04 42.34 8.54
CA GLN A 222 4.82 41.13 8.21
C GLN A 222 3.90 39.92 7.98
N GLN A 223 2.89 39.71 8.83
CA GLN A 223 1.94 38.60 8.64
C GLN A 223 1.09 38.77 7.38
N MET A 224 0.62 39.99 7.08
CA MET A 224 -0.11 40.29 5.84
C MET A 224 0.74 39.99 4.61
N ALA A 225 2.02 40.41 4.61
CA ALA A 225 2.94 40.12 3.51
C ALA A 225 3.16 38.61 3.32
N LYS A 226 3.34 37.87 4.42
CA LYS A 226 3.44 36.40 4.38
C LYS A 226 2.16 35.74 3.87
N THR A 227 0.99 36.25 4.27
CA THR A 227 -0.31 35.76 3.77
C THR A 227 -0.45 35.98 2.27
N VAL A 228 -0.03 37.13 1.74
CA VAL A 228 -0.02 37.39 0.29
C VAL A 228 0.92 36.43 -0.44
N ALA A 229 2.12 36.20 0.09
CA ALA A 229 3.06 35.24 -0.48
C ALA A 229 2.47 33.81 -0.51
N TYR A 230 1.88 33.37 0.61
CA TYR A 230 1.21 32.07 0.70
C TYR A 230 0.09 31.92 -0.34
N ILE A 231 -0.73 32.95 -0.52
CA ILE A 231 -1.81 32.94 -1.52
C ILE A 231 -1.27 32.79 -2.94
N GLN A 232 -0.17 33.47 -3.26
CA GLN A 232 0.48 33.40 -4.56
C GLN A 232 1.14 32.03 -4.79
N GLU A 233 1.85 31.51 -3.79
CA GLU A 233 2.52 30.20 -3.85
C GLU A 233 1.53 29.05 -4.02
N HIS A 234 0.37 29.13 -3.35
CA HIS A 234 -0.68 28.11 -3.42
C HIS A 234 -1.73 28.36 -4.53
N GLY A 235 -1.59 29.43 -5.31
CA GLY A 235 -2.48 29.74 -6.43
C GLY A 235 -3.93 30.03 -6.04
N TYR A 236 -4.16 30.68 -4.90
CA TYR A 236 -5.50 31.11 -4.47
C TYR A 236 -5.87 32.45 -5.13
N ASP A 237 -6.22 32.39 -6.41
CA ASP A 237 -6.43 33.60 -7.25
C ASP A 237 -7.64 34.46 -6.83
N THR A 238 -8.56 33.90 -6.04
CA THR A 238 -9.76 34.61 -5.53
C THR A 238 -10.11 34.18 -4.12
N GLN A 239 -10.75 35.08 -3.35
CA GLN A 239 -11.27 34.77 -2.01
C GLN A 239 -12.27 33.60 -2.04
N LYS A 240 -13.07 33.51 -3.10
CA LYS A 240 -14.00 32.39 -3.29
C LYS A 240 -13.28 31.06 -3.43
N LYS A 241 -12.23 30.98 -4.25
CA LYS A 241 -11.41 29.76 -4.41
C LYS A 241 -10.75 29.34 -3.09
N LEU A 242 -10.25 30.30 -2.31
CA LEU A 242 -9.71 30.05 -0.98
C LEU A 242 -10.80 29.50 -0.03
N GLN A 243 -12.00 30.07 -0.03
CA GLN A 243 -13.11 29.59 0.80
C GLN A 243 -13.58 28.18 0.36
N ASP A 244 -13.77 27.97 -0.94
CA ASP A 244 -14.19 26.67 -1.50
C ASP A 244 -13.19 25.57 -1.09
N THR A 245 -11.88 25.84 -1.21
CA THR A 245 -10.85 24.88 -0.77
C THR A 245 -10.87 24.65 0.74
N THR A 246 -11.13 25.68 1.55
CA THR A 246 -11.27 25.56 3.00
C THR A 246 -12.44 24.64 3.37
N ASP A 247 -13.59 24.80 2.71
CA ASP A 247 -14.79 23.98 2.93
C ASP A 247 -14.59 22.53 2.48
N THR A 248 -13.86 22.31 1.38
CA THR A 248 -13.45 20.97 0.93
C THR A 248 -12.54 20.29 1.96
N ILE A 249 -11.53 20.99 2.47
CA ILE A 249 -10.63 20.45 3.50
C ILE A 249 -11.39 20.20 4.81
N GLN A 250 -12.35 21.06 5.18
CA GLN A 250 -13.22 20.84 6.33
C GLN A 250 -14.04 19.54 6.18
N SER A 251 -14.58 19.30 4.99
CA SER A 251 -15.35 18.09 4.68
C SER A 251 -14.47 16.83 4.76
N LYS A 252 -13.25 16.89 4.21
CA LYS A 252 -12.25 15.80 4.31
C LYS A 252 -11.86 15.52 5.77
N MET A 253 -11.62 16.57 6.56
CA MET A 253 -11.35 16.46 8.00
C MET A 253 -12.52 15.79 8.75
N ALA A 254 -13.75 16.19 8.46
CA ALA A 254 -14.94 15.64 9.10
C ALA A 254 -15.11 14.14 8.79
N LYS A 255 -14.88 13.75 7.52
CA LYS A 255 -14.89 12.35 7.09
C LYS A 255 -13.81 11.53 7.79
N ALA A 256 -12.55 11.97 7.77
CA ALA A 256 -11.44 11.29 8.44
C ALA A 256 -11.70 11.09 9.94
N ARG A 257 -12.28 12.10 10.61
CA ARG A 257 -12.72 12.00 12.01
C ARG A 257 -13.82 10.96 12.22
N SER A 258 -14.80 10.91 11.31
CA SER A 258 -15.88 9.94 11.37
C SER A 258 -15.36 8.50 11.22
N ASP A 259 -14.47 8.28 10.26
CA ASP A 259 -13.87 6.96 10.00
C ASP A 259 -13.05 6.48 11.21
N ALA A 260 -12.25 7.36 11.81
CA ALA A 260 -11.50 7.06 13.04
C ALA A 260 -12.44 6.68 14.19
N LYS A 261 -13.56 7.39 14.37
CA LYS A 261 -14.58 7.07 15.40
C LYS A 261 -15.26 5.73 15.17
N LEU A 262 -15.55 5.36 13.92
CA LEU A 262 -16.13 4.06 13.59
C LEU A 262 -15.16 2.92 13.96
N THR A 263 -13.87 3.09 13.64
CA THR A 263 -12.82 2.13 14.02
C THR A 263 -12.67 2.04 15.54
N GLU A 264 -12.72 3.16 16.26
CA GLU A 264 -12.71 3.18 17.74
C GLU A 264 -13.90 2.41 18.33
N ALA A 265 -15.10 2.57 17.77
CA ALA A 265 -16.28 1.84 18.21
C ALA A 265 -16.13 0.32 18.00
N LYS A 266 -15.55 -0.10 16.86
CA LYS A 266 -15.23 -1.52 16.61
C LYS A 266 -14.20 -2.04 17.61
N LEU A 267 -13.14 -1.27 17.84
CA LEU A 267 -12.08 -1.64 18.78
C LEU A 267 -12.61 -1.77 20.22
N LYS A 268 -13.58 -0.93 20.62
CA LYS A 268 -14.27 -1.07 21.90
C LYS A 268 -15.00 -2.42 21.99
N LYS A 269 -15.78 -2.79 20.97
CA LYS A 269 -16.48 -4.08 20.92
C LYS A 269 -15.54 -5.28 20.97
N VAL A 270 -14.44 -5.25 20.21
CA VAL A 270 -13.44 -6.32 20.23
C VAL A 270 -12.77 -6.43 21.61
N ASN A 271 -12.46 -5.30 22.27
CA ASN A 271 -11.93 -5.33 23.64
C ASN A 271 -12.92 -5.93 24.65
N GLU A 272 -14.21 -5.61 24.54
CA GLU A 272 -15.27 -6.21 25.36
C GLU A 272 -15.35 -7.72 25.13
N GLN A 273 -15.31 -8.17 23.87
CA GLN A 273 -15.26 -9.59 23.53
C GLN A 273 -14.02 -10.30 24.09
N ILE A 274 -12.84 -9.68 24.01
CA ILE A 274 -11.61 -10.21 24.61
C ILE A 274 -11.75 -10.34 26.12
N HIS A 275 -12.32 -9.33 26.78
CA HIS A 275 -12.53 -9.33 28.23
C HIS A 275 -13.43 -10.48 28.65
N TYR A 276 -14.64 -10.57 28.10
CA TYR A 276 -15.59 -11.62 28.45
C TYR A 276 -15.14 -13.02 28.00
N LEU A 277 -14.44 -13.16 26.88
CA LEU A 277 -13.85 -14.44 26.49
C LEU A 277 -12.74 -14.88 27.45
N GLY A 278 -11.89 -13.95 27.89
CA GLY A 278 -10.89 -14.20 28.91
C GLY A 278 -11.52 -14.66 30.23
N GLN A 279 -12.55 -13.95 30.69
CA GLN A 279 -13.33 -14.28 31.87
C GLN A 279 -13.94 -15.68 31.75
N TYR A 280 -14.66 -15.96 30.67
CA TYR A 280 -15.23 -17.28 30.38
C TYR A 280 -14.20 -18.42 30.42
N LEU A 281 -13.04 -18.23 29.78
CA LEU A 281 -12.00 -19.25 29.74
C LEU A 281 -11.36 -19.48 31.13
N SER A 282 -11.21 -18.43 31.93
CA SER A 282 -10.62 -18.50 33.27
C SER A 282 -11.53 -19.18 34.31
N THR A 283 -12.85 -18.94 34.25
CA THR A 283 -13.84 -19.50 35.19
C THR A 283 -14.43 -20.83 34.72
N LYS A 284 -14.09 -21.29 33.51
CA LYS A 284 -14.62 -22.52 32.91
C LYS A 284 -14.39 -23.77 33.75
N SER A 285 -13.21 -23.93 34.35
CA SER A 285 -12.89 -25.11 35.18
C SER A 285 -13.70 -25.11 36.47
N VAL A 286 -13.78 -23.96 37.16
CA VAL A 286 -14.55 -23.79 38.39
C VAL A 286 -16.03 -24.08 38.15
N TYR A 287 -16.58 -23.59 37.03
CA TYR A 287 -17.96 -23.88 36.67
C TYR A 287 -18.18 -25.36 36.30
N ALA A 288 -17.21 -26.00 35.64
CA ALA A 288 -17.28 -27.43 35.36
C ALA A 288 -17.25 -28.28 36.64
N ASP A 289 -16.48 -27.87 37.64
CA ASP A 289 -16.42 -28.53 38.95
C ASP A 289 -17.71 -28.29 39.75
N PHE A 290 -18.30 -27.08 39.68
CA PHE A 290 -19.63 -26.79 40.21
C PHE A 290 -20.68 -27.76 39.66
N LEU A 291 -20.68 -27.99 38.33
CA LEU A 291 -21.63 -28.90 37.68
C LEU A 291 -21.49 -30.35 38.15
N LYS A 292 -20.26 -30.78 38.46
CA LYS A 292 -19.93 -32.14 38.93
C LYS A 292 -20.08 -32.30 40.45
N SER A 293 -20.10 -31.22 41.22
CA SER A 293 -20.15 -31.25 42.67
C SER A 293 -21.44 -31.91 43.18
N THR A 294 -21.30 -32.77 44.19
CA THR A 294 -22.45 -33.42 44.84
C THR A 294 -23.21 -32.44 45.74
N ASN A 295 -22.49 -31.56 46.46
CA ASN A 295 -23.08 -30.50 47.28
C ASN A 295 -22.98 -29.13 46.58
N LYS A 296 -23.89 -28.89 45.63
CA LYS A 296 -23.93 -27.66 44.83
C LYS A 296 -24.17 -26.39 45.66
N LYS A 297 -24.77 -26.51 46.84
CA LYS A 297 -25.13 -25.36 47.68
C LYS A 297 -23.90 -24.75 48.35
N ASP A 298 -23.07 -25.59 48.99
CA ASP A 298 -21.79 -25.16 49.55
C ASP A 298 -20.84 -24.65 48.47
N PHE A 299 -20.77 -25.34 47.33
CA PHE A 299 -19.91 -24.93 46.23
C PHE A 299 -20.27 -23.53 45.71
N ARG A 300 -21.58 -23.25 45.55
CA ARG A 300 -22.05 -21.90 45.17
C ARG A 300 -21.72 -20.84 46.20
N GLN A 301 -21.65 -21.19 47.48
CA GLN A 301 -21.34 -20.24 48.54
C GLN A 301 -19.85 -19.91 48.57
N ASN A 302 -18.98 -20.88 48.28
CA ASN A 302 -17.53 -20.70 48.27
C ASN A 302 -16.98 -20.11 46.96
N HIS A 303 -17.69 -20.30 45.83
CA HIS A 303 -17.29 -19.82 44.50
C HIS A 303 -18.38 -18.94 43.85
N ALA A 304 -19.05 -18.12 44.65
CA ALA A 304 -20.19 -17.32 44.20
C ALA A 304 -19.80 -16.35 43.06
N ASP A 305 -18.66 -15.69 43.22
CA ASP A 305 -18.18 -14.67 42.29
C ASP A 305 -17.75 -15.28 40.96
N GLU A 306 -16.97 -16.38 40.98
CA GLU A 306 -16.51 -17.03 39.75
C GLU A 306 -17.65 -17.65 38.95
N ILE A 307 -18.69 -18.14 39.64
CA ILE A 307 -19.91 -18.64 39.00
C ILE A 307 -20.69 -17.49 38.36
N ALA A 308 -20.84 -16.36 39.05
CA ALA A 308 -21.50 -15.17 38.51
C ALA A 308 -20.75 -14.62 37.28
N GLU A 309 -19.42 -14.52 37.37
CA GLU A 309 -18.55 -14.09 36.27
C GLU A 309 -18.66 -15.01 35.05
N TYR A 310 -18.72 -16.32 35.26
CA TYR A 310 -18.92 -17.28 34.16
C TYR A 310 -20.29 -17.10 33.49
N GLU A 311 -21.36 -16.96 34.28
CA GLU A 311 -22.72 -16.82 33.79
C GLU A 311 -22.90 -15.50 32.99
N GLU A 312 -22.33 -14.39 33.49
CA GLU A 312 -22.31 -13.10 32.79
C GLU A 312 -21.55 -13.19 31.46
N ALA A 313 -20.33 -13.72 31.48
CA ALA A 313 -19.51 -13.86 30.28
C ALA A 313 -20.19 -14.75 29.22
N LEU A 314 -20.84 -15.83 29.64
CA LEU A 314 -21.58 -16.71 28.74
C LEU A 314 -22.79 -15.99 28.13
N GLN A 315 -23.51 -15.17 28.89
CA GLN A 315 -24.63 -14.38 28.38
C GLN A 315 -24.17 -13.37 27.33
N PHE A 316 -23.09 -12.63 27.61
CA PHE A 316 -22.51 -11.67 26.67
C PHE A 316 -22.05 -12.34 25.38
N LEU A 317 -21.32 -13.46 25.48
CA LEU A 317 -20.82 -14.20 24.32
C LEU A 317 -21.97 -14.77 23.46
N LYS A 318 -23.03 -15.29 24.07
CA LYS A 318 -24.22 -15.77 23.35
C LYS A 318 -24.94 -14.66 22.58
N GLN A 319 -25.04 -13.46 23.15
CA GLN A 319 -25.65 -12.32 22.48
C GLN A 319 -24.83 -11.84 21.28
N ASN A 320 -23.50 -11.99 21.32
CA ASN A 320 -22.60 -11.51 20.28
C ASN A 320 -22.20 -12.58 19.24
N SER A 321 -22.64 -13.84 19.41
CA SER A 321 -22.34 -14.97 18.50
C SER A 321 -23.63 -15.67 18.04
N PRO A 322 -24.36 -15.12 17.03
CA PRO A 322 -25.61 -15.71 16.54
C PRO A 322 -25.41 -17.08 15.87
N ASP A 323 -24.23 -17.35 15.30
CA ASP A 323 -23.88 -18.63 14.66
C ASP A 323 -23.51 -19.74 15.68
N GLY A 324 -23.61 -19.45 16.97
CA GLY A 324 -23.27 -20.37 18.06
C GLY A 324 -21.78 -20.68 18.21
N LYS A 325 -20.92 -20.17 17.32
CA LYS A 325 -19.46 -20.31 17.39
C LYS A 325 -18.85 -19.17 18.18
N LEU A 326 -18.13 -19.53 19.26
CA LEU A 326 -17.35 -18.58 20.04
C LEU A 326 -16.05 -18.24 19.30
N PRO A 327 -15.67 -16.95 19.24
CA PRO A 327 -14.39 -16.56 18.66
C PRO A 327 -13.22 -17.08 19.49
N THR A 328 -12.06 -17.27 18.84
CA THR A 328 -10.82 -17.65 19.54
C THR A 328 -10.10 -16.43 20.07
N MET A 329 -9.42 -16.55 21.22
CA MET A 329 -8.54 -15.48 21.74
C MET A 329 -7.47 -15.03 20.74
N LYS A 330 -6.97 -15.94 19.90
CA LYS A 330 -5.99 -15.62 18.84
C LYS A 330 -6.59 -14.71 17.78
N ASP A 331 -7.83 -14.97 17.37
CA ASP A 331 -8.51 -14.24 16.29
C ASP A 331 -8.84 -12.82 16.75
N LEU A 332 -9.43 -12.67 17.95
CA LEU A 332 -9.75 -11.36 18.51
C LEU A 332 -8.51 -10.49 18.75
N ARG A 333 -7.38 -11.09 19.16
CA ARG A 333 -6.12 -10.35 19.33
C ARG A 333 -5.56 -9.87 18.00
N SER A 334 -5.59 -10.72 16.97
CA SER A 334 -5.18 -10.35 15.61
C SER A 334 -6.07 -9.23 15.04
N GLU A 335 -7.38 -9.33 15.21
CA GLU A 335 -8.33 -8.29 14.79
C GLU A 335 -8.10 -6.97 15.52
N LYS A 336 -7.88 -7.01 16.84
CA LYS A 336 -7.53 -5.83 17.62
C LYS A 336 -6.27 -5.16 17.09
N GLU A 337 -5.22 -5.92 16.78
CA GLU A 337 -3.96 -5.38 16.26
C GLU A 337 -4.16 -4.65 14.93
N LEU A 338 -4.92 -5.26 14.00
CA LEU A 338 -5.30 -4.63 12.74
C LEU A 338 -6.12 -3.34 12.95
N LEU A 339 -7.10 -3.36 13.86
CA LEU A 339 -7.90 -2.17 14.17
C LEU A 339 -7.07 -1.04 14.80
N VAL A 340 -6.07 -1.38 15.62
CA VAL A 340 -5.14 -0.39 16.19
C VAL A 340 -4.31 0.28 15.09
N GLN A 341 -3.74 -0.49 14.17
CA GLN A 341 -2.96 0.02 13.04
C GLN A 341 -3.84 0.87 12.10
N GLN A 342 -5.06 0.42 11.83
CA GLN A 342 -6.01 1.19 11.03
C GLN A 342 -6.38 2.51 11.70
N LYS A 343 -6.63 2.49 13.02
CA LYS A 343 -6.93 3.69 13.80
C LYS A 343 -5.77 4.68 13.76
N SER A 344 -4.52 4.23 13.92
CA SER A 344 -3.36 5.14 13.90
C SER A 344 -3.23 5.83 12.55
N ALA A 345 -3.32 5.09 11.44
CA ALA A 345 -3.27 5.66 10.10
C ALA A 345 -4.43 6.66 9.82
N GLN A 346 -5.65 6.32 10.25
CA GLN A 346 -6.79 7.24 10.14
C GLN A 346 -6.61 8.50 10.99
N TYR A 347 -6.01 8.37 12.19
CA TYR A 347 -5.78 9.51 13.07
C TYR A 347 -4.69 10.44 12.51
N GLU A 348 -3.64 9.91 11.89
CA GLU A 348 -2.64 10.68 11.16
C GLU A 348 -3.27 11.47 10.00
N THR A 349 -4.18 10.85 9.27
CA THR A 349 -4.93 11.50 8.18
C THR A 349 -5.85 12.62 8.71
N TYR A 350 -6.55 12.38 9.81
CA TYR A 350 -7.34 13.41 10.49
C TYR A 350 -6.46 14.57 10.97
N GLN A 351 -5.31 14.26 11.58
CA GLN A 351 -4.35 15.22 12.11
C GLN A 351 -3.82 16.14 11.00
N TYR A 352 -3.51 15.56 9.84
CA TYR A 352 -3.14 16.28 8.63
C TYR A 352 -4.20 17.30 8.20
N PHE A 353 -5.43 16.85 7.95
CA PHE A 353 -6.49 17.75 7.49
C PHE A 353 -6.90 18.78 8.55
N ARG A 354 -6.80 18.44 9.85
CA ARG A 354 -7.07 19.38 10.94
C ARG A 354 -6.08 20.53 10.93
N ASP A 355 -4.79 20.23 10.80
CA ASP A 355 -3.75 21.25 10.81
C ASP A 355 -3.82 22.09 9.53
N TYR A 356 -4.11 21.48 8.38
CA TYR A 356 -4.30 22.19 7.13
C TYR A 356 -5.53 23.11 7.15
N HIS A 357 -6.67 22.61 7.62
CA HIS A 357 -7.87 23.42 7.80
C HIS A 357 -7.60 24.65 8.69
N ARG A 358 -6.88 24.46 9.80
CA ARG A 358 -6.54 25.56 10.73
C ARG A 358 -5.66 26.62 10.08
N GLU A 359 -4.73 26.20 9.23
CA GLU A 359 -3.88 27.12 8.47
C GLU A 359 -4.70 27.92 7.46
N LEU A 360 -5.56 27.25 6.67
CA LEU A 360 -6.46 27.94 5.73
C LEU A 360 -7.41 28.91 6.42
N GLN A 361 -7.96 28.56 7.59
CA GLN A 361 -8.76 29.48 8.40
C GLN A 361 -7.97 30.75 8.76
N THR A 362 -6.70 30.60 9.17
CA THR A 362 -5.83 31.73 9.49
C THR A 362 -5.58 32.61 8.26
N VAL A 363 -5.38 31.99 7.08
CA VAL A 363 -5.22 32.70 5.80
C VAL A 363 -6.50 33.46 5.44
N CYS A 364 -7.68 32.82 5.54
CA CYS A 364 -8.98 33.46 5.29
C CYS A 364 -9.20 34.68 6.19
N GLU A 365 -8.96 34.55 7.50
CA GLU A 365 -9.10 35.65 8.45
C GLU A 365 -8.12 36.80 8.14
N ASN A 366 -6.87 36.48 7.82
CA ASN A 366 -5.87 37.48 7.43
C ASN A 366 -6.26 38.19 6.12
N VAL A 367 -6.79 37.47 5.13
CA VAL A 367 -7.30 38.06 3.87
C VAL A 367 -8.43 39.03 4.16
N ASN A 368 -9.40 38.66 4.99
CA ASN A 368 -10.49 39.55 5.39
C ASN A 368 -9.93 40.83 6.04
N HIS A 369 -8.99 40.70 6.97
CA HIS A 369 -8.33 41.86 7.58
C HIS A 369 -7.59 42.75 6.57
N ILE A 370 -6.93 42.18 5.55
CA ILE A 370 -6.25 42.94 4.48
C ILE A 370 -7.26 43.71 3.64
N LEU A 371 -8.36 43.07 3.26
CA LEU A 371 -9.42 43.67 2.45
C LEU A 371 -10.17 44.77 3.21
N ASP A 372 -10.53 44.51 4.47
CA ASP A 372 -11.23 45.46 5.34
C ASP A 372 -10.37 46.71 5.59
N ALA A 373 -9.09 46.54 5.92
CA ALA A 373 -8.16 47.66 6.11
C ALA A 373 -7.98 48.51 4.84
N SER A 374 -8.12 47.91 3.66
CA SER A 374 -8.05 48.61 2.37
C SER A 374 -9.32 49.44 2.14
N GLN A 375 -10.49 48.92 2.50
CA GLN A 375 -11.76 49.63 2.40
C GLN A 375 -11.83 50.83 3.37
N THR A 376 -11.39 50.66 4.63
CA THR A 376 -11.37 51.76 5.61
C THR A 376 -10.50 52.93 5.14
N LYS A 377 -9.30 52.66 4.61
CA LYS A 377 -8.41 53.70 4.07
C LYS A 377 -9.01 54.45 2.88
N GLN A 378 -9.69 53.74 1.97
CA GLN A 378 -10.37 54.38 0.83
C GLN A 378 -11.53 55.27 1.27
N GLN A 379 -12.27 54.89 2.32
CA GLN A 379 -13.35 55.71 2.87
C GLN A 379 -12.83 56.96 3.60
N GLU A 380 -11.72 56.85 4.33
CA GLU A 380 -11.06 57.99 4.99
C GLU A 380 -10.51 59.00 3.96
N GLN A 381 -9.89 58.53 2.87
CA GLN A 381 -9.38 59.39 1.79
C GLN A 381 -10.51 60.09 1.01
N LYS A 382 -11.65 59.42 0.81
CA LYS A 382 -12.83 60.04 0.18
C LYS A 382 -13.47 61.10 1.09
N LYS A 383 -13.51 60.87 2.41
CA LYS A 383 -13.99 61.87 3.38
C LYS A 383 -13.06 63.07 3.47
N SER A 384 -11.74 62.88 3.41
CA SER A 384 -10.76 63.98 3.42
C SER A 384 -10.86 64.86 2.17
N HIS A 385 -11.04 64.26 0.98
CA HIS A 385 -11.25 65.00 -0.26
C HIS A 385 -12.59 65.76 -0.30
N GLN A 386 -13.65 65.21 0.31
CA GLN A 386 -14.94 65.91 0.43
C GLN A 386 -14.89 67.08 1.43
N SER A 387 -14.10 66.98 2.50
CA SER A 387 -13.88 68.08 3.43
C SER A 387 -12.99 69.20 2.87
N GLU A 388 -12.07 68.89 1.95
CA GLU A 388 -11.25 69.90 1.25
C GLU A 388 -12.01 70.65 0.14
N HIS A 389 -13.13 70.11 -0.36
CA HIS A 389 -14.01 70.79 -1.33
C HIS A 389 -15.19 71.55 -0.68
N SER A 390 -15.32 71.52 0.65
CA SER A 390 -16.37 72.22 1.41
C SER A 390 -15.83 73.40 2.24
N ILE A 391 -14.58 73.81 2.01
CA ILE A 391 -13.96 75.06 2.49
C ILE A 391 -13.74 75.94 1.27
#